data_AF-A0A1F5Y9S8-F1
#
_entry.id   AF-A0A1F5Y9S8-F1
#
_cell.length_a   1.000
_cell.length_b   1.000
_cell.length_c   1.000
_cell.angle_alpha   90.00
_cell.angle_beta   90.00
_cell.angle_gamma   90.00
#
_symmetry.space_group_name_H-M   'P 1'
#
loop_
_entity.id
_entity.type
_entity.pdbx_description
1 polymer ?
#
loop_
_entity_poly.entity_id
_entity_poly.type
_entity_poly.pdbx_seq_one_letter_code
_entity_poly.pdbx_strand_id
1 'polypeptide(L)'
;MVYYYSVVVVLGICMILFLGLLIQRKREETKHRKEMELISAQRRLEDSREKLNNLRKLLYEVENQLSSNKHYFNTKKEELVQMAKELQVVTDERDSIQKTIDAGTTSAKEMNLLNKRLELNHEKLADMSGKAHELQEEVNQLGEKAKQNEEEIGKLQHAIAQAESELEYNRELVKIKERMIKT
;
A
#
# COMPACT_ATOMS: atom_id res chain seq x y z
N MET A 1 -32.14 -50.90 66.51
CA MET A 1 -31.12 -51.33 65.52
C MET A 1 -31.57 -51.09 64.07
N VAL A 2 -32.77 -51.52 63.65
CA VAL A 2 -33.23 -51.38 62.24
C VAL A 2 -33.39 -49.92 61.76
N TYR A 3 -33.91 -49.01 62.61
CA TYR A 3 -34.07 -47.58 62.26
C TYR A 3 -32.76 -46.84 61.99
N TYR A 4 -31.69 -47.18 62.72
CA TYR A 4 -30.39 -46.52 62.55
C TYR A 4 -29.74 -46.88 61.21
N TYR A 5 -29.90 -48.14 60.77
CA TYR A 5 -29.43 -48.60 59.47
C TYR A 5 -30.15 -47.90 58.31
N SER A 6 -31.46 -47.69 58.44
CA SER A 6 -32.26 -46.98 57.43
C SER A 6 -31.81 -45.52 57.27
N VAL A 7 -31.55 -44.80 58.37
CA VAL A 7 -31.09 -43.41 58.33
C VAL A 7 -29.70 -43.29 57.70
N VAL A 8 -28.77 -44.18 58.05
CA VAL A 8 -27.40 -44.19 57.48
C VAL A 8 -27.42 -44.47 55.97
N VAL A 9 -28.28 -45.39 55.50
CA VAL A 9 -28.43 -45.67 54.06
C VAL A 9 -29.00 -44.47 53.30
N VAL A 10 -30.01 -43.80 53.86
CA VAL A 10 -30.60 -42.60 53.23
C VAL A 10 -29.58 -41.46 53.15
N LEU A 11 -28.83 -41.20 54.24
CA LEU A 11 -27.77 -40.19 54.24
C LEU A 11 -26.64 -40.52 53.26
N GLY A 12 -26.27 -41.81 53.13
CA GLY A 12 -25.30 -42.27 52.15
C GLY A 12 -25.74 -42.01 50.71
N ILE A 13 -27.00 -42.31 50.37
CA ILE A 13 -27.56 -42.03 49.04
C ILE A 13 -27.62 -40.53 48.76
N CYS A 14 -28.03 -39.71 49.73
CA CYS A 14 -28.05 -38.26 49.60
C CYS A 14 -26.65 -37.68 49.34
N MET A 15 -25.63 -38.18 50.03
CA MET A 15 -24.24 -37.75 49.81
C MET A 15 -23.74 -38.14 48.40
N ILE A 16 -24.08 -39.33 47.90
CA ILE A 16 -23.72 -39.77 46.54
C ILE A 16 -24.41 -38.89 45.48
N LEU A 17 -25.69 -38.58 45.65
CA LEU A 17 -26.42 -37.69 44.74
C LEU A 17 -25.83 -36.28 44.74
N PHE A 18 -25.49 -35.74 45.92
CA PHE A 18 -24.86 -34.44 46.05
C PHE A 18 -23.47 -34.39 45.38
N LEU A 19 -22.65 -35.42 45.58
CA LEU A 19 -21.37 -35.57 44.86
C LEU A 19 -21.57 -35.67 43.34
N GLY A 20 -22.58 -36.40 42.88
CA GLY A 20 -22.94 -36.49 41.47
C GLY A 20 -23.29 -35.12 40.87
N LEU A 21 -24.10 -34.32 41.57
CA LEU A 21 -24.45 -32.96 41.16
C LEU A 21 -23.24 -32.02 41.12
N LEU A 22 -22.34 -32.10 42.12
CA LEU A 22 -21.11 -31.30 42.12
C LEU A 22 -20.18 -31.66 40.95
N ILE A 23 -20.06 -32.94 40.62
CA ILE A 23 -19.27 -33.40 39.47
C ILE A 23 -19.89 -32.93 38.15
N GLN A 24 -21.22 -33.00 38.01
CA GLN A 24 -21.93 -32.50 36.83
C GLN A 24 -21.73 -31.00 36.66
N ARG A 25 -21.96 -30.21 37.72
CA ARG A 25 -21.76 -28.76 37.70
C ARG A 25 -20.33 -28.38 37.32
N LYS A 26 -19.34 -29.05 37.90
CA LYS A 26 -17.92 -28.80 37.57
C LYS A 26 -17.61 -29.14 36.11
N ARG A 27 -18.21 -30.20 35.55
CA ARG A 27 -18.07 -30.54 34.12
C ARG A 27 -18.69 -29.45 33.24
N GLU A 28 -19.88 -28.98 33.56
CA GLU A 28 -20.55 -27.89 32.80
C GLU A 28 -19.74 -26.59 32.84
N GLU A 29 -19.23 -26.18 34.00
CA GLU A 29 -18.37 -25.00 34.13
C GLU A 29 -17.10 -25.12 33.29
N THR A 30 -16.46 -26.30 33.27
CA THR A 30 -15.28 -26.51 32.41
C THR A 30 -15.62 -26.49 30.92
N LYS A 31 -16.80 -27.02 30.54
CA LYS A 31 -17.27 -27.00 29.15
C LYS A 31 -17.53 -25.57 28.69
N HIS A 32 -18.28 -24.80 29.47
CA HIS A 32 -18.54 -23.39 29.18
C HIS A 32 -17.27 -22.55 29.12
N ARG A 33 -16.29 -22.80 30.00
CA ARG A 33 -14.99 -22.14 29.91
C ARG A 33 -14.28 -22.45 28.59
N LYS A 34 -14.23 -23.71 28.17
CA LYS A 34 -13.63 -24.12 26.89
C LYS A 34 -14.37 -23.48 25.70
N GLU A 35 -15.70 -23.44 25.73
CA GLU A 35 -16.54 -22.79 24.71
C GLU A 35 -16.24 -21.29 24.60
N MET A 36 -16.13 -20.58 25.73
CA MET A 36 -15.78 -19.17 25.75
C MET A 36 -14.37 -18.91 25.20
N GLU A 37 -13.40 -19.78 25.54
CA GLU A 37 -12.05 -19.70 24.97
C GLU A 37 -12.06 -19.93 23.45
N LEU A 38 -12.86 -20.86 22.92
CA LEU A 38 -13.03 -21.06 21.49
C LEU A 38 -13.63 -19.84 20.80
N ILE A 39 -14.72 -19.27 21.34
CA ILE A 39 -15.35 -18.06 20.79
C ILE A 39 -14.34 -16.91 20.76
N SER A 40 -13.54 -16.75 21.81
CA SER A 40 -12.50 -15.72 21.84
C SER A 40 -11.42 -15.92 20.78
N ALA A 41 -11.03 -17.17 20.51
CA ALA A 41 -10.06 -17.51 19.47
C ALA A 41 -10.64 -17.30 18.06
N GLN A 42 -11.92 -17.61 17.86
CA GLN A 42 -12.63 -17.36 16.60
C GLN A 42 -12.72 -15.86 16.29
N ARG A 43 -13.04 -15.02 17.28
CA ARG A 43 -13.03 -13.55 17.09
C ARG A 43 -11.66 -13.03 16.67
N ARG A 44 -10.59 -13.44 17.37
CA ARG A 44 -9.21 -13.07 16.99
C ARG A 44 -8.85 -13.49 15.56
N LEU A 45 -9.33 -14.66 15.15
CA LEU A 45 -9.14 -15.15 13.79
C LEU A 45 -9.87 -14.27 12.76
N GLU A 46 -11.11 -13.84 13.06
CA GLU A 46 -11.86 -12.91 12.22
C GLU A 46 -11.17 -11.54 12.13
N ASP A 47 -10.75 -10.97 13.26
CA ASP A 47 -10.01 -9.71 13.31
C ASP A 47 -8.73 -9.77 12.44
N SER A 48 -8.01 -10.90 12.50
CA SER A 48 -6.81 -11.13 11.67
C SER A 48 -7.12 -11.18 10.18
N ARG A 49 -8.27 -11.79 9.80
CA ARG A 49 -8.71 -11.83 8.39
C ARG A 49 -9.08 -10.44 7.89
N GLU A 50 -9.78 -9.66 8.69
CA GLU A 50 -10.16 -8.30 8.35
C GLU A 50 -8.93 -7.41 8.18
N LYS A 51 -8.00 -7.46 9.14
CA LYS A 51 -6.70 -6.76 9.07
C LYS A 51 -5.94 -7.12 7.78
N LEU A 52 -5.84 -8.40 7.44
CA LEU A 52 -5.16 -8.85 6.22
C LEU A 52 -5.86 -8.34 4.95
N ASN A 53 -7.18 -8.38 4.90
CA ASN A 53 -7.95 -7.87 3.76
C ASN A 53 -7.77 -6.35 3.59
N ASN A 54 -7.77 -5.60 4.68
CA ASN A 54 -7.54 -4.16 4.65
C ASN A 54 -6.13 -3.82 4.14
N LEU A 55 -5.10 -4.53 4.61
CA LEU A 55 -3.74 -4.37 4.12
C LEU A 55 -3.61 -4.68 2.62
N ARG A 56 -4.24 -5.77 2.15
CA ARG A 56 -4.25 -6.12 0.72
C ARG A 56 -4.96 -5.08 -0.14
N LYS A 57 -6.05 -4.49 0.36
CA LYS A 57 -6.75 -3.40 -0.31
C LYS A 57 -5.85 -2.16 -0.44
N LEU A 58 -5.16 -1.78 0.64
CA LEU A 58 -4.21 -0.67 0.62
C LEU A 58 -3.06 -0.94 -0.35
N LEU A 59 -2.50 -2.15 -0.35
CA LEU A 59 -1.44 -2.53 -1.29
C LEU A 59 -1.89 -2.33 -2.75
N TYR A 60 -3.09 -2.83 -3.09
CA TYR A 60 -3.64 -2.67 -4.44
C TYR A 60 -3.83 -1.20 -4.84
N GLU A 61 -4.26 -0.36 -3.90
CA GLU A 61 -4.42 1.08 -4.14
C GLU A 61 -3.08 1.77 -4.43
N VAL A 62 -2.05 1.50 -3.61
CA VAL A 62 -0.71 2.07 -3.81
C VAL A 62 -0.06 1.55 -5.09
N GLU A 63 -0.25 0.28 -5.44
CA GLU A 63 0.21 -0.30 -6.71
C GLU A 63 -0.44 0.39 -7.92
N ASN A 64 -1.74 0.66 -7.86
CA ASN A 64 -2.45 1.41 -8.89
C ASN A 64 -1.92 2.85 -9.01
N GLN A 65 -1.69 3.52 -7.88
CA GLN A 65 -1.09 4.86 -7.89
C GLN A 65 0.32 4.85 -8.48
N LEU A 66 1.16 3.85 -8.14
CA LEU A 66 2.50 3.71 -8.72
C LEU A 66 2.43 3.50 -10.24
N SER A 67 1.52 2.65 -10.71
CA SER A 67 1.32 2.40 -12.14
C SER A 67 0.92 3.68 -12.89
N SER A 68 -0.03 4.44 -12.33
CA SER A 68 -0.46 5.73 -12.88
C SER A 68 0.68 6.75 -12.90
N ASN A 69 1.43 6.87 -11.80
CA ASN A 69 2.58 7.77 -11.70
C ASN A 69 3.68 7.39 -12.72
N LYS A 70 3.95 6.10 -12.92
CA LYS A 70 4.91 5.61 -13.94
C LYS A 70 4.46 5.96 -15.35
N HIS A 71 3.18 5.79 -15.66
CA HIS A 71 2.66 6.19 -16.97
C HIS A 71 2.83 7.69 -17.19
N TYR A 72 2.40 8.52 -16.23
CA TYR A 72 2.48 9.97 -16.35
C TYR A 72 3.93 10.47 -16.43
N PHE A 73 4.83 9.87 -15.65
CA PHE A 73 6.28 10.11 -15.73
C PHE A 73 6.83 9.83 -17.13
N ASN A 74 6.46 8.71 -17.76
CA ASN A 74 6.92 8.37 -19.10
C ASN A 74 6.42 9.38 -20.14
N THR A 75 5.13 9.75 -20.07
CA THR A 75 4.55 10.77 -20.95
C THR A 75 5.29 12.11 -20.81
N LYS A 76 5.54 12.56 -19.58
CA LYS A 76 6.26 13.81 -19.32
C LYS A 76 7.71 13.78 -19.78
N LYS A 77 8.37 12.64 -19.64
CA LYS A 77 9.72 12.43 -20.17
C LYS A 77 9.75 12.50 -21.70
N GLU A 78 8.74 11.96 -22.39
CA GLU A 78 8.62 12.09 -23.85
C GLU A 78 8.38 13.54 -24.29
N GLU A 79 7.51 14.28 -23.58
CA GLU A 79 7.31 15.72 -23.79
C GLU A 79 8.63 16.50 -23.66
N LEU A 80 9.43 16.19 -22.63
CA LEU A 80 10.73 16.83 -22.39
C LEU A 80 11.73 16.52 -23.51
N VAL A 81 11.77 15.27 -23.98
CA VAL A 81 12.62 14.87 -25.12
C VAL A 81 12.20 15.61 -26.40
N GLN A 82 10.90 15.76 -26.64
CA GLN A 82 10.38 16.49 -27.79
C GLN A 82 10.74 17.98 -27.70
N MET A 83 10.58 18.59 -26.53
CA MET A 83 10.95 19.98 -26.30
C MET A 83 12.46 20.22 -26.47
N ALA A 84 13.30 19.28 -26.04
CA ALA A 84 14.75 19.35 -26.25
C ALA A 84 15.11 19.34 -27.75
N LYS A 85 14.40 18.57 -28.57
CA LYS A 85 14.58 18.59 -30.04
C LYS A 85 14.17 19.93 -30.64
N GLU A 86 13.06 20.50 -30.20
CA GLU A 86 12.59 21.80 -30.68
C GLU A 86 13.54 22.94 -30.29
N LEU A 87 14.06 22.90 -29.06
CA LEU A 87 15.13 23.79 -28.58
C LEU A 87 16.37 23.70 -29.46
N GLN A 88 16.80 22.49 -29.84
CA GLN A 88 17.95 22.31 -30.72
C GLN A 88 17.71 22.96 -32.09
N VAL A 89 16.54 22.73 -32.71
CA VAL A 89 16.21 23.31 -34.02
C VAL A 89 16.25 24.83 -33.99
N VAL A 90 15.65 25.45 -32.97
CA VAL A 90 15.65 26.93 -32.84
C VAL A 90 17.06 27.45 -32.54
N THR A 91 17.85 26.70 -31.78
CA THR A 91 19.26 27.04 -31.50
C THR A 91 20.10 27.01 -32.78
N ASP A 92 19.97 25.96 -33.58
CA ASP A 92 20.67 25.82 -34.86
C ASP A 92 20.28 26.94 -35.83
N GLU A 93 18.98 27.30 -35.88
CA GLU A 93 18.47 28.40 -36.68
C GLU A 93 19.06 29.75 -36.22
N ARG A 94 19.08 30.00 -34.90
CA ARG A 94 19.68 31.19 -34.30
C ARG A 94 21.17 31.30 -34.64
N ASP A 95 21.92 30.20 -34.54
CA ASP A 95 23.35 30.17 -34.84
C ASP A 95 23.63 30.39 -36.34
N SER A 96 22.77 29.86 -37.22
CA SER A 96 22.85 30.08 -38.67
C SER A 96 22.60 31.54 -39.03
N ILE A 97 21.57 32.16 -38.43
CA ILE A 97 21.26 33.59 -38.61
C ILE A 97 22.42 34.44 -38.10
N GLN A 98 22.94 34.15 -36.90
CA GLN A 98 24.05 34.91 -36.31
C GLN A 98 25.30 34.86 -37.20
N LYS A 99 25.67 33.68 -37.70
CA LYS A 99 26.78 33.53 -38.66
C LYS A 99 26.59 34.36 -39.93
N THR A 100 25.36 34.47 -40.42
CA THR A 100 25.04 35.25 -41.62
C THR A 100 25.16 36.75 -41.35
N ILE A 101 24.72 37.21 -40.18
CA ILE A 101 24.88 38.59 -39.72
C ILE A 101 26.36 38.93 -39.58
N ASP A 102 27.14 38.07 -38.90
CA ASP A 102 28.57 38.28 -38.64
C ASP A 102 29.41 38.32 -39.92
N ALA A 103 29.00 37.59 -40.97
CA ALA A 103 29.67 37.60 -42.27
C ALA A 103 29.51 38.93 -43.03
N GLY A 104 28.48 39.73 -42.73
CA GLY A 104 28.29 41.06 -43.32
C GLY A 104 28.05 41.09 -44.83
N THR A 105 27.74 39.96 -45.48
CA THR A 105 27.62 39.83 -46.94
C THR A 105 26.23 40.17 -47.48
N THR A 106 25.23 40.35 -46.62
CA THR A 106 23.83 40.62 -46.99
C THR A 106 23.51 42.11 -47.10
N SER A 107 22.47 42.44 -47.87
CA SER A 107 22.00 43.82 -48.00
C SER A 107 21.44 44.37 -46.68
N ALA A 108 21.41 45.70 -46.51
CA ALA A 108 20.89 46.33 -45.29
C ALA A 108 19.43 45.94 -44.97
N LYS A 109 18.60 45.69 -46.00
CA LYS A 109 17.21 45.25 -45.83
C LYS A 109 17.13 43.82 -45.29
N GLU A 110 17.97 42.92 -45.81
CA GLU A 110 18.07 41.54 -45.32
C GLU A 110 18.64 41.48 -43.91
N MET A 111 19.64 42.32 -43.60
CA MET A 111 20.22 42.41 -42.26
C MET A 111 19.16 42.79 -41.21
N ASN A 112 18.30 43.77 -41.50
CA ASN A 112 17.20 44.12 -40.60
C ASN A 112 16.20 42.98 -40.37
N LEU A 113 15.91 42.18 -41.40
CA LEU A 113 15.03 41.02 -41.28
C LEU A 113 15.68 39.90 -40.45
N LEU A 114 16.97 39.65 -40.65
CA LEU A 114 17.74 38.68 -39.88
C LEU A 114 17.82 39.07 -38.40
N ASN A 115 18.09 40.34 -38.08
CA ASN A 115 18.09 40.84 -36.71
C ASN A 115 16.74 40.63 -36.02
N LYS A 116 15.63 40.96 -36.70
CA LYS A 116 14.29 40.74 -36.14
C LYS A 116 13.98 39.25 -35.92
N ARG A 117 14.44 38.37 -36.82
CA ARG A 117 14.30 36.92 -36.67
C ARG A 117 15.16 36.37 -35.54
N LEU A 118 16.35 36.93 -35.33
CA LEU A 118 17.23 36.61 -34.21
C LEU A 118 16.58 36.96 -32.87
N GLU A 119 15.99 38.16 -32.75
CA GLU A 119 15.24 38.60 -31.57
C GLU A 119 14.06 37.65 -31.26
N LEU A 120 13.27 37.29 -32.27
CA LEU A 120 12.18 36.32 -32.13
C LEU A 120 12.67 34.94 -31.69
N ASN A 121 13.81 34.48 -32.22
CA ASN A 121 14.40 33.21 -31.79
C ASN A 121 14.88 33.27 -30.34
N HIS A 122 15.44 34.40 -29.88
CA HIS A 122 15.81 34.58 -28.48
C HIS A 122 14.60 34.52 -27.54
N GLU A 123 13.51 35.21 -27.89
CA GLU A 123 12.27 35.15 -27.12
C GLU A 123 11.71 33.71 -27.07
N LYS A 124 11.68 33.02 -28.21
CA LYS A 124 11.22 31.64 -28.29
C LYS A 124 12.11 30.68 -27.48
N LEU A 125 13.43 30.84 -27.52
CA LEU A 125 14.35 30.05 -26.71
C LEU A 125 14.14 30.27 -25.22
N ALA A 126 13.89 31.52 -24.79
CA ALA A 126 13.60 31.83 -23.39
C ALA A 126 12.29 31.17 -22.92
N ASP A 127 11.21 31.28 -23.71
CA ASP A 127 9.91 30.64 -23.41
C ASP A 127 10.03 29.11 -23.35
N MET A 128 10.67 28.48 -24.34
CA MET A 128 10.89 27.03 -24.34
C MET A 128 11.78 26.57 -23.20
N SER A 129 12.82 27.35 -22.85
CA SER A 129 13.68 27.03 -21.71
C SER A 129 12.91 27.09 -20.39
N GLY A 130 11.98 28.04 -20.24
CA GLY A 130 11.08 28.11 -19.09
C GLY A 130 10.21 26.86 -18.97
N LYS A 131 9.51 26.51 -20.06
CA LYS A 131 8.67 25.30 -20.11
C LYS A 131 9.46 24.01 -19.89
N ALA A 132 10.68 23.93 -20.40
CA ALA A 132 11.55 22.76 -20.20
C ALA A 132 11.92 22.61 -18.73
N HIS A 133 12.15 23.72 -18.03
CA HIS A 133 12.44 23.71 -16.60
C HIS A 133 11.22 23.26 -15.78
N GLU A 134 10.03 23.77 -16.10
CA GLU A 134 8.77 23.35 -15.47
C GLU A 134 8.50 21.85 -15.67
N LEU A 135 8.63 21.35 -16.90
CA LEU A 135 8.48 19.92 -17.18
C LEU A 135 9.51 19.07 -16.45
N GLN A 136 10.76 19.52 -16.38
CA GLN A 136 11.81 18.81 -15.65
C GLN A 136 11.47 18.70 -14.16
N GLU A 137 10.91 19.75 -13.57
CA GLU A 137 10.48 19.76 -12.17
C GLU A 137 9.29 18.81 -11.94
N GLU A 138 8.31 18.79 -12.84
CA GLU A 138 7.22 17.80 -12.80
C GLU A 138 7.76 16.36 -12.86
N VAL A 139 8.70 16.09 -13.76
CA VAL A 139 9.35 14.78 -13.90
C VAL A 139 10.09 14.39 -12.61
N ASN A 140 10.80 15.33 -11.98
CA ASN A 140 11.50 15.09 -10.72
C ASN A 140 10.51 14.71 -9.60
N GLN A 141 9.43 15.49 -9.45
CA GLN A 141 8.40 15.24 -8.43
C GLN A 141 7.70 13.90 -8.62
N LEU A 142 7.43 13.49 -9.86
CA LEU A 142 6.87 12.17 -10.17
C LEU A 142 7.84 11.05 -9.85
N GLY A 143 9.13 11.26 -10.12
CA GLY A 143 10.19 10.33 -9.74
C GLY A 143 10.26 10.12 -8.23
N GLU A 144 10.12 11.19 -7.44
CA GLU A 144 10.07 11.09 -5.97
C GLU A 144 8.81 10.37 -5.48
N LYS A 145 7.63 10.73 -6.01
CA LYS A 145 6.37 10.03 -5.67
C LYS A 145 6.42 8.54 -6.01
N ALA A 146 7.02 8.17 -7.14
CA ALA A 146 7.18 6.77 -7.52
C ALA A 146 8.05 6.01 -6.51
N LYS A 147 9.17 6.61 -6.06
CA LYS A 147 10.02 6.01 -5.01
C LYS A 147 9.27 5.85 -3.68
N GLN A 148 8.50 6.86 -3.27
CA GLN A 148 7.69 6.79 -2.05
C GLN A 148 6.67 5.65 -2.12
N ASN A 149 5.97 5.50 -3.24
CA ASN A 149 5.02 4.41 -3.45
C ASN A 149 5.73 3.04 -3.42
N GLU A 150 6.92 2.91 -4.02
CA GLU A 150 7.71 1.67 -3.98
C GLU A 150 8.14 1.29 -2.55
N GLU A 151 8.55 2.27 -1.73
CA GLU A 151 8.85 2.04 -0.32
C GLU A 151 7.61 1.64 0.49
N GLU A 152 6.47 2.28 0.23
CA GLU A 152 5.21 1.96 0.90
C GLU A 152 4.70 0.55 0.54
N ILE A 153 4.81 0.16 -0.73
CA ILE A 153 4.54 -1.21 -1.19
C ILE A 153 5.40 -2.20 -0.42
N GLY A 154 6.71 -1.93 -0.27
CA GLY A 154 7.61 -2.80 0.49
C GLY A 154 7.20 -2.95 1.96
N LYS A 155 6.80 -1.83 2.60
CA LYS A 155 6.27 -1.84 3.98
C LYS A 155 4.97 -2.64 4.09
N LEU A 156 4.04 -2.45 3.16
CA LEU A 156 2.76 -3.15 3.11
C LEU A 156 2.94 -4.65 2.86
N GLN A 157 3.83 -5.04 1.94
CA GLN A 157 4.16 -6.44 1.70
C GLN A 157 4.71 -7.13 2.96
N HIS A 158 5.61 -6.46 3.67
CA HIS A 158 6.13 -6.97 4.95
C HIS A 158 5.03 -7.09 6.01
N ALA A 159 4.16 -6.07 6.14
CA ALA A 159 3.03 -6.10 7.07
C ALA A 159 2.02 -7.21 6.74
N ILE A 160 1.77 -7.46 5.45
CA ILE A 160 0.93 -8.55 4.96
C ILE A 160 1.55 -9.90 5.35
N ALA A 161 2.84 -10.12 5.11
CA ALA A 161 3.51 -11.36 5.49
C ALA A 161 3.43 -11.63 7.01
N GLN A 162 3.60 -10.60 7.84
CA GLN A 162 3.41 -10.71 9.28
C GLN A 162 1.95 -11.04 9.65
N ALA A 163 0.98 -10.37 9.03
CA ALA A 163 -0.45 -10.61 9.27
C ALA A 163 -0.89 -12.01 8.80
N GLU A 164 -0.29 -12.55 7.73
CA GLU A 164 -0.52 -13.92 7.26
C GLU A 164 0.00 -14.96 8.26
N SER A 165 1.19 -14.72 8.85
CA SER A 165 1.73 -15.57 9.91
C SER A 165 0.86 -15.55 11.16
N GLU A 166 0.41 -14.36 11.58
CA GLU A 166 -0.54 -14.17 12.71
C GLU A 166 -1.87 -14.88 12.44
N LEU A 167 -2.40 -14.76 11.22
CA LEU A 167 -3.63 -15.42 10.80
C LEU A 167 -3.51 -16.94 10.87
N GLU A 168 -2.40 -17.51 10.40
CA GLU A 168 -2.17 -18.95 10.42
C GLU A 168 -2.02 -19.48 11.85
N TYR A 169 -1.29 -18.75 12.70
CA TYR A 169 -1.23 -19.06 14.13
C TYR A 169 -2.64 -19.10 14.77
N ASN A 170 -3.46 -18.08 14.49
CA ASN A 170 -4.82 -18.01 15.03
C ASN A 170 -5.72 -19.13 14.47
N ARG A 171 -5.54 -19.55 13.21
CA ARG A 171 -6.25 -20.71 12.64
C ARG A 171 -5.92 -21.99 13.39
N GLU A 172 -4.64 -22.24 13.65
CA GLU A 172 -4.21 -23.42 14.40
C GLU A 172 -4.69 -23.39 15.85
N LEU A 173 -4.69 -22.22 16.50
CA LEU A 173 -5.23 -22.05 17.84
C LEU A 173 -6.71 -22.43 17.90
N VAL A 174 -7.53 -21.98 16.93
CA VAL A 174 -8.94 -22.36 16.82
C VAL A 174 -9.08 -23.88 16.68
N LYS A 175 -8.33 -24.52 15.77
CA LYS A 175 -8.36 -25.99 15.59
C LYS A 175 -7.99 -26.74 16.88
N ILE A 176 -7.02 -26.25 17.65
CA ILE A 176 -6.64 -26.84 18.94
C ILE A 176 -7.80 -26.71 19.94
N LYS A 177 -8.39 -25.52 20.07
CA LYS A 177 -9.51 -25.27 20.99
C LYS A 177 -10.76 -26.08 20.63
N GLU A 178 -11.07 -26.23 19.35
CA GLU A 178 -12.17 -27.10 18.89
C GLU A 178 -11.93 -28.56 19.27
N ARG A 179 -10.71 -29.07 19.11
CA ARG A 179 -10.36 -30.44 19.54
C ARG A 179 -10.50 -30.60 21.06
N MET A 180 -10.08 -29.61 21.85
CA MET A 180 -10.21 -29.64 23.31
C MET A 180 -11.66 -29.66 23.80
N ILE A 181 -12.62 -29.15 23.03
CA ILE A 181 -14.06 -29.22 23.37
C ILE A 181 -14.63 -30.60 23.03
N LYS A 182 -14.14 -31.19 21.92
CA LYS A 182 -14.58 -32.52 21.45
C LYS A 182 -14.00 -33.69 22.27
N THR A 183 -12.95 -33.44 23.06
CA THR A 183 -12.30 -34.40 23.99
C THR A 183 -12.68 -34.11 25.44
#